data_AF-A0A2J5PPD4-F1
#
_entry.id   AF-A0A2J5PPD4-F1
#
_cell.length_a   1.000
_cell.length_b   1.000
_cell.length_c   1.000
_cell.angle_alpha   90.00
_cell.angle_beta   90.00
_cell.angle_gamma   90.00
#
_symmetry.space_group_name_H-M   'P 1'
#
loop_
_entity.id
_entity.type
_entity.pdbx_description
1 polymer ?
#
loop_
_entity_poly.entity_id
_entity_poly.type
_entity_poly.pdbx_seq_one_letter_code
_entity_poly.pdbx_strand_id
1 'polypeptide(L)'
;MTDIQTQSVSAYADDKSEKKLFRQLFIRQFPLLGSMNFTRMEGLSYGWALAPMLKKIYANDPHRYLESLKRNSQFFNTNQHLAPFIMGLTLSMEKENAANPNFDTSSINGIKVALMGPFAGVGDSFFYGVLRIIATGIAIGLASQGNPLGPLLFLLIYNIPSYLLRYYG
;
A
#
# COMPACT_ATOMS: atom_id res chain seq x y z
N MET A 1 25.13 -19.14 -21.52
CA MET A 1 23.72 -18.69 -21.60
C MET A 1 23.13 -18.45 -20.21
N THR A 2 23.92 -17.92 -19.26
CA THR A 2 23.53 -17.79 -17.84
C THR A 2 23.68 -16.36 -17.30
N ASP A 3 24.28 -15.43 -18.07
CA ASP A 3 24.64 -14.10 -17.55
C ASP A 3 23.54 -13.04 -17.71
N ILE A 4 22.46 -13.35 -18.43
CA ILE A 4 21.36 -12.39 -18.71
C ILE A 4 20.31 -12.39 -17.58
N GLN A 5 20.18 -13.48 -16.82
CA GLN A 5 19.17 -13.59 -15.75
C GLN A 5 19.58 -12.91 -14.44
N THR A 6 20.89 -12.70 -14.22
CA THR A 6 21.41 -12.09 -12.98
C THR A 6 21.37 -10.55 -13.01
N GLN A 7 21.30 -9.92 -14.18
CA GLN A 7 21.32 -8.46 -14.31
C GLN A 7 19.99 -7.78 -13.94
N SER A 8 18.83 -8.41 -14.16
CA SER A 8 17.53 -7.81 -13.78
C SER A 8 17.28 -7.86 -12.27
N VAL A 9 17.78 -8.89 -11.59
CA VAL A 9 17.77 -8.98 -10.11
C VAL A 9 18.75 -7.96 -9.49
N SER A 10 19.85 -7.67 -10.18
CA SER A 10 20.87 -6.71 -9.73
C SER A 10 20.39 -5.26 -9.65
N ALA A 11 19.34 -4.87 -10.37
CA ALA A 11 18.78 -3.51 -10.29
C ALA A 11 18.20 -3.16 -8.90
N TYR A 12 18.01 -4.16 -8.03
CA TYR A 12 17.56 -4.01 -6.64
C TYR A 12 18.67 -4.20 -5.60
N ALA A 13 19.90 -4.50 -6.00
CA ALA A 13 21.01 -4.70 -5.06
C ALA A 13 21.52 -3.39 -4.42
N ASP A 14 21.14 -2.23 -4.97
CA ASP A 14 21.47 -0.93 -4.40
C ASP A 14 20.40 -0.50 -3.38
N ASP A 15 20.75 -0.57 -2.09
CA ASP A 15 19.94 -0.15 -0.93
C ASP A 15 19.33 1.27 -1.10
N LYS A 16 20.03 2.16 -1.82
CA LYS A 16 19.50 3.52 -2.11
C LYS A 16 18.33 3.52 -3.09
N SER A 17 18.35 2.61 -4.07
CA SER A 17 17.29 2.48 -5.08
C SER A 17 15.97 1.99 -4.47
N GLU A 18 16.08 1.09 -3.49
CA GLU A 18 14.94 0.50 -2.78
C GLU A 18 14.29 1.49 -1.82
N LYS A 19 15.09 2.21 -1.03
CA LYS A 19 14.59 3.31 -0.16
C LYS A 19 13.83 4.38 -0.96
N LYS A 20 14.30 4.70 -2.17
CA LYS A 20 13.62 5.64 -3.05
C LYS A 20 12.25 5.11 -3.52
N LEU A 21 12.14 3.80 -3.75
CA LEU A 21 10.88 3.17 -4.15
C LEU A 21 9.87 3.14 -3.00
N PHE A 22 10.28 2.78 -1.79
CA PHE A 22 9.39 2.83 -0.63
C PHE A 22 8.90 4.24 -0.33
N ARG A 23 9.76 5.27 -0.47
CA ARG A 23 9.32 6.67 -0.39
C ARG A 23 8.33 7.03 -1.50
N GLN A 24 8.51 6.51 -2.71
CA GLN A 24 7.57 6.72 -3.80
C GLN A 24 6.24 6.02 -3.54
N LEU A 25 6.24 4.80 -3.02
CA LEU A 25 5.05 4.06 -2.61
C LEU A 25 4.27 4.82 -1.52
N PHE A 26 4.99 5.30 -0.49
CA PHE A 26 4.42 6.10 0.60
C PHE A 26 3.62 7.31 0.09
N ILE A 27 4.11 8.00 -0.96
CA ILE A 27 3.40 9.14 -1.55
C ILE A 27 2.24 8.66 -2.44
N ARG A 28 2.43 7.59 -3.21
CA ARG A 28 1.45 7.13 -4.19
C ARG A 28 0.25 6.40 -3.59
N GLN A 29 0.32 5.97 -2.34
CA GLN A 29 -0.80 5.33 -1.65
C GLN A 29 -1.84 6.33 -1.11
N PHE A 30 -1.52 7.62 -0.96
CA PHE A 30 -2.49 8.61 -0.47
C PHE A 30 -3.80 8.67 -1.27
N PRO A 31 -3.80 8.62 -2.62
CA PRO A 31 -5.01 8.58 -3.41
C PRO A 31 -5.66 7.19 -3.50
N LEU A 32 -5.41 6.25 -2.57
CA LEU A 32 -5.96 4.87 -2.66
C LEU A 32 -7.49 4.85 -2.82
N LEU A 33 -8.20 5.64 -2.03
CA LEU A 33 -9.66 5.79 -2.13
C LEU A 33 -10.13 6.66 -3.31
N GLY A 34 -9.20 7.32 -4.02
CA GLY A 34 -9.51 8.30 -5.06
C GLY A 34 -10.14 7.72 -6.33
N SER A 35 -9.93 6.43 -6.61
CA SER A 35 -10.57 5.73 -7.74
C SER A 35 -11.46 4.57 -7.29
N MET A 36 -12.06 4.67 -6.10
CA MET A 36 -12.95 3.64 -5.57
C MET A 36 -14.15 3.45 -6.50
N ASN A 37 -14.41 2.20 -6.91
CA ASN A 37 -15.53 1.86 -7.77
C ASN A 37 -16.21 0.57 -7.26
N PHE A 38 -17.50 0.37 -7.57
CA PHE A 38 -18.23 -0.77 -7.03
C PHE A 38 -17.78 -2.14 -7.56
N THR A 39 -17.06 -2.19 -8.69
CA THR A 39 -16.64 -3.45 -9.30
C THR A 39 -15.31 -3.96 -8.75
N ARG A 40 -14.40 -3.07 -8.35
CA ARG A 40 -13.02 -3.40 -7.93
C ARG A 40 -12.57 -2.69 -6.66
N MET A 41 -13.42 -1.86 -6.06
CA MET A 41 -13.14 -1.01 -4.90
C MET A 41 -11.84 -0.22 -5.12
N GLU A 42 -10.81 -0.42 -4.30
CA GLU A 42 -9.53 0.28 -4.34
C GLU A 42 -8.53 -0.34 -5.35
N GLY A 43 -8.90 -1.43 -6.02
CA GLY A 43 -8.01 -2.20 -6.89
C GLY A 43 -7.31 -1.38 -7.97
N LEU A 44 -8.00 -0.42 -8.59
CA LEU A 44 -7.41 0.42 -9.64
C LEU A 44 -6.31 1.34 -9.07
N SER A 45 -6.57 2.01 -7.95
CA SER A 45 -5.57 2.83 -7.26
C SER A 45 -4.41 1.97 -6.74
N TYR A 46 -4.68 0.75 -6.28
CA TYR A 46 -3.66 -0.19 -5.84
C TYR A 46 -2.69 -0.53 -6.99
N GLY A 47 -3.22 -0.91 -8.16
CA GLY A 47 -2.43 -1.14 -9.36
C GLY A 47 -1.64 0.10 -9.80
N TRP A 48 -2.26 1.29 -9.73
CA TRP A 48 -1.60 2.55 -10.05
C TRP A 48 -0.45 2.91 -9.08
N ALA A 49 -0.62 2.64 -7.78
CA ALA A 49 0.41 2.87 -6.78
C ALA A 49 1.63 1.98 -7.03
N LEU A 50 1.41 0.73 -7.44
CA LEU A 50 2.46 -0.24 -7.72
C LEU A 50 3.10 -0.09 -9.12
N ALA A 51 2.38 0.48 -10.09
CA ALA A 51 2.79 0.61 -11.49
C ALA A 51 4.26 1.04 -11.73
N PRO A 52 4.82 2.09 -11.08
CA PRO A 52 6.22 2.48 -11.29
C PRO A 52 7.23 1.44 -10.79
N MET A 53 6.89 0.71 -9.73
CA MET A 53 7.74 -0.34 -9.17
C MET A 53 7.68 -1.58 -10.03
N LEU A 54 6.48 -2.01 -10.43
CA LEU A 54 6.30 -3.13 -11.36
C LEU A 54 7.01 -2.88 -12.70
N LYS A 55 7.00 -1.64 -13.21
CA LYS A 55 7.71 -1.26 -14.43
C LYS A 55 9.23 -1.44 -14.31
N LYS A 56 9.79 -1.30 -13.10
CA LYS A 56 11.21 -1.56 -12.85
C LYS A 56 11.50 -3.04 -12.70
N ILE A 57 10.65 -3.78 -11.98
CA ILE A 57 10.77 -5.24 -11.83
C ILE A 57 10.80 -5.92 -13.22
N TYR A 58 9.89 -5.50 -14.10
CA TYR A 58 9.71 -6.08 -15.43
C TYR A 58 10.27 -5.19 -16.56
N ALA A 59 11.34 -4.43 -16.30
CA ALA A 59 11.86 -3.43 -17.26
C ALA A 59 12.18 -4.00 -18.66
N ASN A 60 12.56 -5.27 -18.73
CA ASN A 60 12.94 -5.97 -19.96
C ASN A 60 11.82 -6.88 -20.50
N ASP A 61 10.64 -6.90 -19.86
CA ASP A 61 9.53 -7.78 -20.24
C ASP A 61 8.18 -7.03 -20.16
N PRO A 62 7.78 -6.33 -21.24
CA PRO A 62 6.53 -5.59 -21.29
C PRO A 62 5.29 -6.47 -21.11
N HIS A 63 5.36 -7.75 -21.50
CA HIS A 63 4.23 -8.68 -21.38
C HIS A 63 3.99 -9.02 -19.91
N ARG A 64 5.04 -9.43 -19.19
CA ARG A 64 4.96 -9.72 -17.75
C ARG A 64 4.59 -8.49 -16.93
N TYR A 65 5.05 -7.29 -17.33
CA TYR A 65 4.61 -6.04 -16.72
C TYR A 65 3.07 -5.87 -16.79
N LEU A 66 2.49 -6.09 -17.97
CA LEU A 66 1.05 -5.92 -18.18
C LEU A 66 0.24 -6.98 -17.39
N GLU A 67 0.72 -8.22 -17.34
CA GLU A 67 0.11 -9.28 -16.53
C GLU A 67 0.14 -8.96 -15.03
N SER A 68 1.28 -8.50 -14.52
CA SER A 68 1.41 -8.07 -13.12
C SER A 68 0.49 -6.88 -12.82
N LEU A 69 0.44 -5.88 -13.70
CA LEU A 69 -0.44 -4.73 -13.52
C LEU A 69 -1.91 -5.14 -13.51
N LYS A 70 -2.32 -6.06 -14.40
CA LYS A 70 -3.68 -6.61 -14.43
C LYS A 70 -4.05 -7.32 -13.13
N ARG A 71 -3.13 -8.13 -12.59
CA ARG A 71 -3.32 -8.88 -11.33
C ARG A 71 -3.39 -7.95 -10.12
N ASN A 72 -2.59 -6.89 -10.12
CA ASN A 72 -2.59 -5.86 -9.08
C ASN A 72 -3.71 -4.83 -9.24
N SER A 73 -4.43 -4.82 -10.36
CA SER A 73 -5.62 -3.99 -10.56
C SER A 73 -6.94 -4.75 -10.34
N GLN A 74 -6.87 -5.96 -9.77
CA GLN A 74 -8.06 -6.73 -9.39
C GLN A 74 -8.70 -6.20 -8.11
N PHE A 75 -9.85 -6.76 -7.73
CA PHE A 75 -10.57 -6.38 -6.52
C PHE A 75 -9.63 -6.33 -5.32
N PHE A 76 -9.59 -5.17 -4.66
CA PHE A 76 -8.84 -4.94 -3.44
C PHE A 76 -9.62 -3.96 -2.59
N ASN A 77 -9.85 -4.32 -1.33
CA ASN A 77 -10.54 -3.46 -0.39
C ASN A 77 -9.97 -3.70 1.01
N THR A 78 -9.31 -2.71 1.58
CA THR A 78 -8.83 -2.80 2.96
C THR A 78 -8.75 -1.41 3.59
N ASN A 79 -8.33 -1.36 4.85
CA ASN A 79 -8.11 -0.09 5.49
C ASN A 79 -6.86 0.61 4.90
N GLN A 80 -7.04 1.83 4.38
CA GLN A 80 -5.98 2.66 3.78
C GLN A 80 -4.72 2.87 4.63
N HIS A 81 -4.81 2.75 5.95
CA HIS A 81 -3.64 2.90 6.83
C HIS A 81 -2.78 1.64 6.87
N LEU A 82 -3.35 0.46 6.59
CA LEU A 82 -2.67 -0.83 6.61
C LEU A 82 -2.46 -1.43 5.20
N ALA A 83 -3.11 -0.87 4.18
CA ALA A 83 -2.84 -1.18 2.77
C ALA A 83 -1.35 -1.16 2.35
N PRO A 84 -0.48 -0.26 2.88
CA PRO A 84 0.93 -0.17 2.48
C PRO A 84 1.71 -1.47 2.76
N PHE A 85 1.39 -2.15 3.86
CA PHE A 85 1.96 -3.45 4.21
C PHE A 85 1.66 -4.51 3.14
N ILE A 86 0.41 -4.58 2.69
CA ILE A 86 -0.01 -5.52 1.65
C ILE A 86 0.63 -5.14 0.30
N MET A 87 0.80 -3.85 0.02
CA MET A 87 1.54 -3.37 -1.16
C MET A 87 3.01 -3.78 -1.13
N GLY A 88 3.69 -3.61 0.02
CA GLY A 88 5.08 -4.01 0.22
C GLY A 88 5.27 -5.51 0.05
N LEU A 89 4.41 -6.33 0.66
CA LEU A 89 4.44 -7.79 0.51
C LEU A 89 4.22 -8.22 -0.94
N THR A 90 3.25 -7.63 -1.61
CA THR A 90 2.95 -7.91 -3.03
C THR A 90 4.15 -7.57 -3.92
N LEU A 91 4.84 -6.45 -3.67
CA LEU A 91 6.05 -6.09 -4.39
C LEU A 91 7.18 -7.10 -4.17
N SER A 92 7.37 -7.59 -2.94
CA SER A 92 8.35 -8.62 -2.65
C SER A 92 8.06 -9.92 -3.40
N MET A 93 6.78 -10.33 -3.45
CA MET A 93 6.37 -11.50 -4.22
C MET A 93 6.54 -11.30 -5.74
N GLU A 94 6.27 -10.10 -6.26
CA GLU A 94 6.48 -9.78 -7.68
C GLU A 94 7.97 -9.77 -8.05
N LYS A 95 8.85 -9.35 -7.13
CA LYS A 95 10.31 -9.49 -7.31
C LYS A 95 10.72 -10.95 -7.38
N GLU A 96 10.21 -11.79 -6.47
CA GLU A 96 10.49 -13.22 -6.47
C GLU A 96 9.97 -13.90 -7.73
N ASN A 97 8.77 -13.54 -8.19
CA ASN A 97 8.21 -14.00 -9.45
C ASN A 97 9.09 -13.61 -10.65
N ALA A 98 9.65 -12.40 -10.67
CA ALA A 98 10.55 -11.97 -11.73
C ALA A 98 11.86 -12.77 -11.75
N ALA A 99 12.37 -13.17 -10.58
CA ALA A 99 13.60 -13.94 -10.45
C ALA A 99 13.40 -15.46 -10.65
N ASN A 100 12.24 -16.00 -10.28
CA ASN A 100 11.95 -17.43 -10.32
C ASN A 100 10.84 -17.76 -11.36
N PRO A 101 11.19 -18.41 -12.50
CA PRO A 101 10.23 -18.79 -13.53
C PRO A 101 9.13 -19.75 -13.06
N ASN A 102 9.37 -20.51 -11.99
CA ASN A 102 8.43 -21.50 -11.45
C ASN A 102 7.55 -20.93 -10.33
N PHE A 103 7.60 -19.62 -10.07
CA PHE A 103 6.81 -18.98 -9.03
C PHE A 103 5.32 -19.03 -9.37
N ASP A 104 4.51 -19.50 -8.42
CA ASP A 104 3.06 -19.50 -8.60
C ASP A 104 2.50 -18.08 -8.45
N THR A 105 2.24 -17.44 -9.58
CA THR A 105 1.64 -16.10 -9.62
C THR A 105 0.22 -16.03 -9.02
N SER A 106 -0.48 -17.16 -8.84
CA SER A 106 -1.79 -17.18 -8.19
C SER A 106 -1.70 -16.85 -6.70
N SER A 107 -0.59 -17.24 -6.06
CA SER A 107 -0.30 -16.98 -4.65
C SER A 107 -0.30 -15.48 -4.31
N ILE A 108 0.13 -14.61 -5.24
CA ILE A 108 0.13 -13.14 -5.05
C ILE A 108 -1.28 -12.64 -4.77
N ASN A 109 -2.26 -13.11 -5.55
CA ASN A 109 -3.66 -12.76 -5.31
C ASN A 109 -4.22 -13.45 -4.08
N GLY A 110 -3.84 -14.70 -3.83
CA GLY A 110 -4.26 -15.45 -2.65
C GLY A 110 -3.90 -14.70 -1.35
N ILE A 111 -2.66 -14.23 -1.24
CA ILE A 111 -2.20 -13.46 -0.08
C ILE A 111 -2.93 -12.12 0.04
N LYS A 112 -3.13 -11.40 -1.06
CA LYS A 112 -3.92 -10.15 -1.04
C LYS A 112 -5.33 -10.39 -0.50
N VAL A 113 -6.04 -11.38 -1.01
CA VAL A 113 -7.41 -11.71 -0.55
C VAL A 113 -7.42 -12.16 0.90
N ALA A 114 -6.44 -12.99 1.30
CA ALA A 114 -6.32 -13.47 2.68
C ALA A 114 -6.08 -12.34 3.68
N LEU A 115 -5.32 -11.31 3.29
CA LEU A 115 -4.99 -10.18 4.16
C LEU A 115 -6.03 -9.06 4.14
N MET A 116 -6.77 -8.86 3.04
CA MET A 116 -7.79 -7.81 2.90
C MET A 116 -8.77 -7.80 4.08
N GLY A 117 -9.35 -8.96 4.42
CA GLY A 117 -10.38 -9.09 5.45
C GLY A 117 -9.87 -8.75 6.86
N PRO A 118 -8.84 -9.43 7.38
CA PRO A 118 -8.28 -9.14 8.70
C PRO A 118 -7.76 -7.69 8.83
N PHE A 119 -7.08 -7.17 7.81
CA PHE A 119 -6.54 -5.80 7.84
C PHE A 119 -7.65 -4.75 7.73
N ALA A 120 -8.72 -5.02 6.98
CA ALA A 120 -9.91 -4.17 6.98
C ALA A 120 -10.55 -4.13 8.37
N GLY A 121 -10.83 -5.30 8.97
CA GLY A 121 -11.49 -5.39 10.27
C GLY A 121 -10.71 -4.72 11.40
N VAL A 122 -9.41 -4.99 11.50
CA VAL A 122 -8.53 -4.38 12.51
C VAL A 122 -8.35 -2.89 12.25
N GLY A 123 -8.07 -2.50 11.00
CA GLY A 123 -7.84 -1.12 10.63
C GLY A 123 -9.07 -0.24 10.88
N ASP A 124 -10.26 -0.71 10.48
CA ASP A 124 -11.51 0.05 10.65
C ASP A 124 -11.87 0.19 12.13
N SER A 125 -11.73 -0.90 12.90
CA SER A 125 -11.98 -0.88 14.35
C SER A 125 -11.03 0.08 15.07
N PHE A 126 -9.74 0.06 14.74
CA PHE A 126 -8.75 0.92 15.39
C PHE A 126 -8.85 2.38 14.96
N PHE A 127 -8.76 2.66 13.65
CA PHE A 127 -8.69 4.04 13.16
C PHE A 127 -10.03 4.75 13.21
N TYR A 128 -11.10 4.10 12.74
CA TYR A 128 -12.42 4.73 12.69
C TYR A 128 -13.20 4.52 13.99
N GLY A 129 -13.09 3.33 14.60
CA GLY A 129 -13.82 2.98 15.82
C GLY A 129 -13.21 3.54 17.11
N VAL A 130 -11.89 3.58 17.24
CA VAL A 130 -11.25 3.99 18.50
C VAL A 130 -10.58 5.36 18.36
N LEU A 131 -9.56 5.46 17.50
CA LEU A 131 -8.70 6.64 17.43
C LEU A 131 -9.49 7.89 17.03
N ARG A 132 -10.33 7.79 16.00
CA ARG A 132 -11.16 8.92 15.54
C ARG A 132 -12.16 9.37 16.62
N ILE A 133 -12.78 8.43 17.33
CA ILE A 133 -13.76 8.77 18.38
C ILE A 133 -13.08 9.49 19.54
N ILE A 134 -11.96 8.96 20.04
CA ILE A 134 -11.18 9.57 21.11
C ILE A 134 -10.68 10.96 20.68
N ALA A 135 -10.09 11.09 19.50
CA ALA A 135 -9.60 12.35 18.97
C ALA A 135 -10.73 13.39 18.86
N THR A 136 -11.90 12.97 18.39
CA THR A 136 -13.08 13.84 18.26
C THR A 136 -13.58 14.28 19.63
N GLY A 137 -13.64 13.38 20.62
CA GLY A 137 -14.07 13.72 21.99
C GLY A 137 -13.18 14.78 22.65
N ILE A 138 -11.86 14.62 22.54
CA ILE A 138 -10.88 15.61 23.05
C ILE A 138 -11.05 16.95 22.32
N ALA A 139 -11.17 16.90 20.99
CA ALA A 139 -11.29 18.10 20.17
C ALA A 139 -12.56 18.89 20.45
N ILE A 140 -13.71 18.22 20.58
CA ILE A 140 -14.99 18.85 20.91
C ILE A 140 -14.91 19.48 22.32
N GLY A 141 -14.32 18.79 23.29
CA GLY A 141 -14.17 19.32 24.65
C GLY A 141 -13.44 20.66 24.71
N LEU A 142 -12.36 20.80 23.94
CA LEU A 142 -11.58 22.04 23.85
C LEU A 142 -12.24 23.08 22.95
N ALA A 143 -12.78 22.66 21.80
CA ALA A 143 -13.42 23.57 20.85
C ALA A 143 -14.70 24.21 21.43
N SER A 144 -15.42 23.50 22.29
CA SER A 144 -16.62 24.02 22.97
C SER A 144 -16.30 25.17 23.92
N GLN A 145 -15.05 25.30 24.34
CA GLN A 145 -14.54 26.41 25.16
C GLN A 145 -13.96 27.56 24.30
N GLY A 146 -14.12 27.51 22.98
CA GLY A 146 -13.54 28.47 22.04
C GLY A 146 -12.04 28.30 21.81
N ASN A 147 -11.44 27.19 22.28
CA ASN A 147 -10.00 26.97 22.14
C ASN A 147 -9.65 26.43 20.74
N PRO A 148 -8.86 27.16 19.92
CA PRO A 148 -8.46 26.72 18.58
C PRO A 148 -7.54 25.49 18.59
N LEU A 149 -7.00 25.11 19.74
CA LEU A 149 -6.24 23.88 19.89
C LEU A 149 -7.09 22.61 19.72
N GLY A 150 -8.41 22.69 19.87
CA GLY A 150 -9.30 21.53 19.67
C GLY A 150 -9.16 20.90 18.29
N PRO A 151 -9.44 21.65 17.20
CA PRO A 151 -9.23 21.17 15.83
C PRO A 151 -7.79 20.78 15.52
N LEU A 152 -6.79 21.51 16.05
CA LEU A 152 -5.38 21.19 15.84
C LEU A 152 -5.01 19.84 16.46
N LEU A 153 -5.44 19.58 17.70
CA LEU A 153 -5.18 18.31 18.38
C LEU A 153 -5.90 17.15 17.71
N PHE A 154 -7.11 17.35 17.18
CA PHE A 154 -7.76 16.34 16.34
C PHE A 154 -6.86 15.91 15.18
N LEU A 155 -6.36 16.89 14.44
CA LEU A 155 -5.48 16.64 13.29
C LEU A 155 -4.23 15.89 13.72
N LEU A 156 -3.57 16.27 14.81
CA LEU A 156 -2.36 15.62 15.27
C LEU A 156 -2.61 14.19 15.76
N ILE A 157 -3.59 13.99 16.64
CA ILE A 157 -3.92 12.69 17.23
C ILE A 157 -4.35 11.69 16.14
N TYR A 158 -5.11 12.14 15.15
CA TYR A 158 -5.58 11.26 14.09
C TYR A 158 -4.51 11.00 13.01
N ASN A 159 -3.79 12.03 12.57
CA ASN A 159 -2.89 11.91 11.44
C ASN A 159 -1.50 11.35 11.81
N ILE A 160 -0.97 11.63 13.00
CA ILE A 160 0.36 11.13 13.37
C ILE A 160 0.41 9.58 13.36
N PRO A 161 -0.49 8.85 14.06
CA PRO A 161 -0.48 7.38 14.02
C PRO A 161 -0.75 6.85 12.61
N SER A 162 -1.64 7.51 11.87
CA SER A 162 -1.94 7.19 10.46
C SER A 162 -0.70 7.26 9.58
N TYR A 163 0.08 8.35 9.65
CA TYR A 163 1.29 8.52 8.85
C TYR A 163 2.40 7.57 9.28
N LEU A 164 2.56 7.32 10.58
CA LEU A 164 3.56 6.38 11.09
C LEU A 164 3.30 4.97 10.59
N LEU A 165 2.06 4.48 10.72
CA LEU A 165 1.69 3.15 10.24
C LEU A 165 1.81 3.02 8.73
N ARG A 166 1.51 4.09 7.99
CA ARG A 166 1.69 4.13 6.52
C ARG A 166 3.14 4.16 6.06
N TYR A 167 4.05 4.63 6.91
CA TYR A 167 5.48 4.76 6.57
C TYR A 167 6.27 3.50 6.96
N TYR A 168 5.92 2.88 8.09
CA TYR A 168 6.61 1.70 8.61
C TYR A 168 5.95 0.36 8.27
N GLY A 169 4.66 0.38 7.89
CA GLY A 169 3.95 -0.79 7.39
C GLY A 169 4.26 -1.02 5.93
#